data_AF-A0A2C5Z1S6-F1
#
_entry.id   AF-A0A2C5Z1S6-F1
#
_cell.length_a   1.000
_cell.length_b   1.000
_cell.length_c   1.000
_cell.angle_alpha   90.00
_cell.angle_beta   90.00
_cell.angle_gamma   90.00
#
_symmetry.space_group_name_H-M   'P 1'
#
loop_
_entity.id
_entity.type
_entity.pdbx_description
1 polymer ?
#
loop_
_entity_poly.entity_id
_entity_poly.type
_entity_poly.pdbx_seq_one_letter_code
_entity_poly.pdbx_strand_id
1 'polypeptide(L)'
;MSGVAHTVSSDLDVDHKQIHLSLSYIASIPPDRAAPEIAGVVIHELVHCLQHTALGTCPSGLVEGVADWVRLRAGFAPPHWRRQPHGPRDSGSHHGHDDGPCWDAGYQTTAFFLDYLHHRFGHDFVPRLNNHLHSCTYQESPFWLHLTQCSVNNLWNEYRDTLESQNVDGPLNDQQ
;
A
#
# COMPACT_ATOMS: atom_id res chain seq x y z
N MET A 1 -16.38 3.34 -14.18
CA MET A 1 -16.59 2.02 -13.54
C MET A 1 -16.91 2.28 -12.07
N SER A 2 -17.90 1.61 -11.49
CA SER A 2 -18.10 1.64 -10.03
C SER A 2 -16.87 1.05 -9.34
N GLY A 3 -16.35 1.71 -8.30
CA GLY A 3 -15.22 1.21 -7.50
C GLY A 3 -15.50 -0.15 -6.85
N VAL A 4 -14.47 -0.79 -6.30
CA VAL A 4 -14.55 -2.09 -5.60
C VAL A 4 -15.30 -1.93 -4.27
N ALA A 5 -14.80 -1.02 -3.43
CA ALA A 5 -15.40 -0.59 -2.19
C ALA A 5 -14.93 0.85 -1.90
N HIS A 6 -15.52 1.46 -0.88
CA HIS A 6 -15.01 2.71 -0.31
C HIS A 6 -15.50 2.89 1.13
N THR A 7 -14.73 3.66 1.89
CA THR A 7 -15.04 4.07 3.27
C THR A 7 -15.39 5.55 3.31
N VAL A 8 -16.51 5.88 3.94
CA VAL A 8 -16.96 7.26 4.15
C VAL A 8 -17.24 7.52 5.63
N SER A 9 -16.95 8.74 6.06
CA SER A 9 -17.48 9.25 7.33
C SER A 9 -18.97 9.57 7.17
N SER A 10 -19.76 9.34 8.21
CA SER A 10 -21.17 9.75 8.25
C SER A 10 -21.29 11.26 8.44
N ASP A 11 -22.43 11.82 8.02
CA ASP A 11 -22.80 13.20 8.30
C ASP A 11 -23.02 13.50 9.80
N LEU A 12 -23.13 12.45 10.64
CA LEU A 12 -23.35 12.59 12.09
C LEU A 12 -22.08 13.08 12.80
N ASP A 13 -20.95 12.39 12.60
CA ASP A 13 -19.62 12.78 13.05
C ASP A 13 -18.52 11.99 12.32
N VAL A 14 -17.27 12.38 12.55
CA VAL A 14 -16.09 11.78 11.92
C VAL A 14 -15.76 10.36 12.42
N ASP A 15 -16.34 9.92 13.54
CA ASP A 15 -16.10 8.63 14.17
C ASP A 15 -17.08 7.56 13.66
N HIS A 16 -18.24 7.97 13.13
CA HIS A 16 -19.16 7.10 12.42
C HIS A 16 -18.64 6.81 11.02
N LYS A 17 -18.17 5.58 10.79
CA LYS A 17 -17.67 5.10 9.48
C LYS A 17 -18.65 4.14 8.82
N GLN A 18 -18.78 4.24 7.51
CA GLN A 18 -19.52 3.30 6.68
C GLN A 18 -18.60 2.72 5.62
N ILE A 19 -18.69 1.40 5.43
CA ILE A 19 -17.96 0.68 4.40
C ILE A 19 -18.98 0.22 3.36
N HIS A 20 -18.80 0.66 2.12
CA HIS A 20 -19.72 0.40 1.00
C HIS A 20 -19.05 -0.53 0.00
N LEU A 21 -19.58 -1.75 -0.15
CA LEU A 21 -19.07 -2.74 -1.10
C LEU A 21 -19.91 -2.77 -2.37
N SER A 22 -19.25 -2.85 -3.52
CA SER A 22 -19.94 -2.97 -4.80
C SER A 22 -20.52 -4.38 -5.00
N LEU A 23 -21.85 -4.46 -5.16
CA LEU A 23 -22.53 -5.73 -5.48
C LEU A 23 -22.11 -6.28 -6.83
N SER A 24 -21.84 -5.41 -7.82
CA SER A 24 -21.37 -5.83 -9.15
C SER A 24 -19.95 -6.40 -9.09
N TYR A 25 -19.11 -5.88 -8.20
CA TYR A 25 -17.80 -6.46 -7.93
C TYR A 25 -17.94 -7.82 -7.22
N ILE A 26 -18.74 -7.91 -6.15
CA ILE A 26 -18.97 -9.18 -5.44
C ILE A 26 -19.46 -10.28 -6.41
N ALA A 27 -20.40 -9.93 -7.29
CA ALA A 27 -20.93 -10.87 -8.28
C ALA A 27 -19.91 -11.31 -9.35
N SER A 28 -18.82 -10.58 -9.54
CA SER A 28 -17.77 -10.93 -10.52
C SER A 28 -16.68 -11.83 -9.93
N ILE A 29 -16.63 -11.99 -8.61
CA ILE A 29 -15.61 -12.83 -7.96
C ILE A 29 -15.97 -14.31 -8.14
N PRO A 30 -15.01 -15.16 -8.57
CA PRO A 30 -15.21 -16.61 -8.60
C PRO A 30 -15.62 -17.16 -7.22
N PRO A 31 -16.58 -18.10 -7.13
CA PRO A 31 -17.11 -18.58 -5.85
C PRO A 31 -16.06 -19.13 -4.87
N ASP A 32 -15.03 -19.80 -5.38
CA ASP A 32 -13.90 -20.34 -4.61
C ASP A 32 -13.00 -19.25 -4.01
N ARG A 33 -13.06 -18.03 -4.55
CA ARG A 33 -12.30 -16.87 -4.11
C ARG A 33 -13.12 -15.81 -3.37
N ALA A 34 -14.45 -15.94 -3.35
CA ALA A 34 -15.34 -14.92 -2.82
C ALA A 34 -15.03 -14.57 -1.35
N ALA A 35 -14.96 -15.58 -0.48
CA ALA A 35 -14.70 -15.37 0.95
C ALA A 35 -13.35 -14.65 1.23
N PRO A 36 -12.18 -15.11 0.74
CA PRO A 36 -10.92 -14.43 0.99
C PRO A 36 -10.81 -13.06 0.31
N GLU A 37 -11.41 -12.87 -0.88
CA GLU A 37 -11.42 -11.56 -1.55
C GLU A 37 -12.24 -10.53 -0.76
N ILE A 38 -13.47 -10.89 -0.36
CA ILE A 38 -14.34 -10.02 0.43
C ILE A 38 -13.69 -9.70 1.78
N ALA A 39 -13.11 -10.69 2.46
CA ALA A 39 -12.40 -10.47 3.73
C ALA A 39 -11.22 -9.49 3.54
N GLY A 40 -10.44 -9.65 2.48
CA GLY A 40 -9.32 -8.76 2.15
C GLY A 40 -9.77 -7.31 1.88
N VAL A 41 -10.86 -7.13 1.13
CA VAL A 41 -11.44 -5.81 0.86
C VAL A 41 -11.99 -5.18 2.14
N VAL A 42 -12.72 -5.92 2.96
CA VAL A 42 -13.23 -5.41 4.25
C VAL A 42 -12.10 -5.02 5.19
N ILE A 43 -11.00 -5.78 5.23
CA ILE A 43 -9.81 -5.43 6.01
C ILE A 43 -9.22 -4.12 5.52
N HIS A 44 -9.03 -3.95 4.21
CA HIS A 44 -8.52 -2.71 3.62
C HIS A 44 -9.38 -1.50 4.04
N GLU A 45 -10.69 -1.60 3.87
CA GLU A 45 -11.62 -0.51 4.22
C GLU A 45 -11.67 -0.25 5.73
N LEU A 46 -11.58 -1.28 6.56
CA LEU A 46 -11.51 -1.11 8.02
C LEU A 46 -10.24 -0.35 8.45
N VAL A 47 -9.14 -0.47 7.72
CA VAL A 47 -7.94 0.33 7.98
C VAL A 47 -8.21 1.81 7.71
N HIS A 48 -8.95 2.16 6.66
CA HIS A 48 -9.35 3.55 6.41
C HIS A 48 -10.18 4.15 7.55
N CYS A 49 -10.94 3.33 8.29
CA CYS A 49 -11.64 3.78 9.48
C CYS A 49 -10.70 4.21 10.63
N LEU A 50 -9.52 3.59 10.72
CA LEU A 50 -8.64 3.65 11.90
C LEU A 50 -7.34 4.42 11.66
N GLN A 51 -6.87 4.49 10.42
CA GLN A 51 -5.59 5.09 10.09
C GLN A 51 -5.65 6.63 10.10
N HIS A 52 -4.51 7.24 10.39
CA HIS A 52 -4.36 8.69 10.33
C HIS A 52 -3.86 9.14 8.97
N THR A 53 -4.31 10.30 8.51
CA THR A 53 -3.99 10.85 7.18
C THR A 53 -3.22 12.16 7.24
N ALA A 54 -2.56 12.46 8.38
CA ALA A 54 -1.84 13.72 8.61
C ALA A 54 -2.73 14.94 8.31
N LEU A 55 -3.91 14.99 8.91
CA LEU A 55 -4.91 16.04 8.67
C LEU A 55 -5.29 16.19 7.18
N GLY A 56 -5.29 15.08 6.43
CA GLY A 56 -5.58 15.06 5.00
C GLY A 56 -4.42 15.45 4.09
N THR A 57 -3.20 15.62 4.62
CA THR A 57 -2.02 16.00 3.83
C THR A 57 -1.12 14.82 3.44
N CYS A 58 -1.37 13.63 3.99
CA CYS A 58 -0.67 12.41 3.60
C CYS A 58 -0.95 12.07 2.12
N PRO A 59 0.06 11.66 1.33
CA PRO A 59 -0.15 11.24 -0.05
C PRO A 59 -1.09 10.04 -0.10
N SER A 60 -2.04 10.06 -1.03
CA SER A 60 -3.08 9.02 -1.14
C SER A 60 -2.49 7.64 -1.34
N GLY A 61 -1.41 7.49 -2.10
CA GLY A 61 -0.78 6.18 -2.26
C GLY A 61 -0.17 5.60 -0.98
N LEU A 62 0.31 6.43 -0.05
CA LEU A 62 0.71 5.94 1.27
C LEU A 62 -0.51 5.50 2.10
N VAL A 63 -1.61 6.26 2.02
CA VAL A 63 -2.90 5.94 2.67
C VAL A 63 -3.45 4.59 2.17
N GLU A 64 -3.46 4.36 0.85
CA GLU A 64 -3.87 3.08 0.23
C GLU A 64 -2.87 1.96 0.56
N GLY A 65 -1.57 2.28 0.53
CA GLY A 65 -0.50 1.33 0.80
C GLY A 65 -0.50 0.79 2.22
N VAL A 66 -0.85 1.61 3.23
CA VAL A 66 -1.01 1.15 4.62
C VAL A 66 -2.18 0.18 4.74
N ALA A 67 -3.33 0.48 4.12
CA ALA A 67 -4.48 -0.41 4.08
C ALA A 67 -4.15 -1.76 3.44
N ASP A 68 -3.47 -1.74 2.29
CA ASP A 68 -3.04 -2.96 1.60
C ASP A 68 -1.88 -3.68 2.28
N TRP A 69 -1.03 -2.98 3.05
CA TRP A 69 -0.02 -3.62 3.89
C TRP A 69 -0.68 -4.44 5.00
N VAL A 70 -1.72 -3.93 5.67
CA VAL A 70 -2.46 -4.73 6.67
C VAL A 70 -3.13 -5.93 6.01
N ARG A 71 -3.77 -5.73 4.85
CA ARG A 71 -4.35 -6.82 4.04
C ARG A 71 -3.32 -7.89 3.69
N LEU A 72 -2.12 -7.49 3.27
CA LEU A 72 -0.98 -8.37 2.99
C LEU A 72 -0.61 -9.19 4.23
N ARG A 73 -0.36 -8.51 5.36
CA ARG A 73 0.07 -9.14 6.61
C ARG A 73 -1.00 -10.03 7.25
N ALA A 74 -2.27 -9.77 6.97
CA ALA A 74 -3.39 -10.61 7.37
C ALA A 74 -3.54 -11.87 6.49
N GLY A 75 -2.73 -12.04 5.45
CA GLY A 75 -2.76 -13.22 4.57
C GLY A 75 -3.82 -13.15 3.47
N PHE A 76 -4.34 -11.95 3.16
CA PHE A 76 -5.40 -11.74 2.16
C PHE A 76 -4.92 -11.01 0.90
N ALA A 77 -3.62 -11.11 0.59
CA ALA A 77 -3.08 -10.61 -0.67
C ALA A 77 -3.72 -11.35 -1.87
N PRO A 78 -4.31 -10.64 -2.85
CA PRO A 78 -4.80 -11.23 -4.09
C PRO A 78 -3.73 -12.03 -4.84
N PRO A 79 -4.08 -13.14 -5.52
CA PRO A 79 -3.12 -13.97 -6.27
C PRO A 79 -2.36 -13.26 -7.39
N HIS A 80 -2.91 -12.15 -7.90
CA HIS A 80 -2.29 -11.35 -8.95
C HIS A 80 -1.29 -10.33 -8.41
N TRP A 81 -1.17 -10.17 -7.09
CA TRP A 81 -0.16 -9.29 -6.52
C TRP A 81 1.25 -9.83 -6.80
N ARG A 82 2.16 -8.91 -7.09
CA ARG A 82 3.56 -9.21 -7.40
C ARG A 82 4.46 -8.28 -6.61
N ARG A 83 5.43 -8.86 -5.91
CA ARG A 83 6.50 -8.10 -5.27
C ARG A 83 7.52 -7.69 -6.33
N GLN A 84 7.27 -6.54 -6.93
CA GLN A 84 8.13 -5.95 -7.96
C GLN A 84 8.12 -4.42 -7.78
N PRO A 85 9.16 -3.70 -8.22
CA PRO A 85 9.04 -2.25 -8.35
C PRO A 85 7.95 -1.95 -9.38
N HIS A 86 7.27 -0.81 -9.24
CA HIS A 86 6.44 -0.33 -10.33
C HIS A 86 7.33 -0.20 -11.60
N GLY A 87 6.88 -0.77 -12.72
CA GLY A 87 7.52 -0.49 -14.01
C GLY A 87 7.42 1.01 -14.34
N PRO A 88 8.19 1.52 -15.32
CA PRO A 88 8.03 2.88 -15.82
C PRO A 88 6.54 3.13 -16.06
N ARG A 89 6.00 4.24 -15.54
CA ARG A 89 4.60 4.58 -15.76
C ARG A 89 4.36 4.60 -17.27
N ASP A 90 3.44 3.78 -17.73
CA ASP A 90 2.94 3.81 -19.08
C ASP A 90 2.47 5.23 -19.41
N SER A 91 2.94 5.75 -20.55
CA SER A 91 2.81 7.14 -21.02
C SER A 91 1.36 7.63 -21.23
N GLY A 92 0.36 6.84 -20.84
CA GLY A 92 -1.07 7.18 -20.82
C GLY A 92 -1.62 7.63 -19.46
N SER A 93 -0.83 7.57 -18.38
CA SER A 93 -1.23 8.11 -17.07
C SER A 93 -1.32 9.64 -17.11
N HIS A 94 -2.45 10.21 -16.69
CA HIS A 94 -2.65 11.67 -16.57
C HIS A 94 -1.81 12.34 -15.47
N HIS A 95 -0.98 11.58 -14.76
CA HIS A 95 0.09 12.10 -13.93
C HIS A 95 1.35 12.17 -14.78
N GLY A 96 1.90 13.39 -14.90
CA GLY A 96 2.94 13.77 -15.84
C GLY A 96 4.15 12.85 -15.93
N HIS A 97 4.92 13.11 -16.98
CA HIS A 97 6.15 12.44 -17.40
C HIS A 97 7.28 12.58 -16.37
N ASP A 98 7.11 12.02 -15.17
CA ASP A 98 8.06 12.13 -14.07
C ASP A 98 8.70 10.76 -13.82
N ASP A 99 10.01 10.65 -14.09
CA ASP A 99 10.87 9.49 -13.79
C ASP A 99 11.14 9.33 -12.28
N GLY A 100 10.24 9.87 -11.45
CA GLY A 100 10.33 9.90 -10.00
C GLY A 100 10.00 8.54 -9.35
N PRO A 101 10.53 8.27 -8.14
CA PRO A 101 10.29 7.02 -7.44
C PRO A 101 8.80 6.86 -7.11
N CYS A 102 8.19 5.80 -7.63
CA CYS A 102 6.77 5.47 -7.46
C CYS A 102 6.47 4.75 -6.13
N TRP A 103 7.14 5.14 -5.05
CA TRP A 103 7.01 4.49 -3.74
C TRP A 103 5.60 4.65 -3.16
N ASP A 104 4.89 5.72 -3.52
CA ASP A 104 3.50 6.05 -3.19
C ASP A 104 2.55 5.81 -4.37
N ALA A 105 2.79 4.81 -5.22
CA ALA A 105 1.83 4.42 -6.25
C ALA A 105 0.53 3.82 -5.68
N GLY A 106 0.48 3.54 -4.37
CA GLY A 106 -0.64 2.90 -3.72
C GLY A 106 -0.65 1.40 -3.86
N TYR A 107 -1.68 0.81 -3.26
CA TYR A 107 -2.02 -0.60 -3.35
C TYR A 107 -0.82 -1.55 -3.09
N GLN A 108 -0.72 -2.64 -3.85
CA GLN A 108 0.36 -3.64 -3.75
C GLN A 108 1.77 -3.03 -3.78
N THR A 109 2.00 -1.98 -4.56
CA THR A 109 3.34 -1.41 -4.77
C THR A 109 3.85 -0.82 -3.47
N THR A 110 3.06 0.07 -2.88
CA THR A 110 3.39 0.69 -1.60
C THR A 110 3.31 -0.32 -0.46
N ALA A 111 2.37 -1.27 -0.50
CA ALA A 111 2.24 -2.33 0.51
C ALA A 111 3.50 -3.21 0.61
N PHE A 112 4.06 -3.66 -0.51
CA PHE A 112 5.29 -4.46 -0.51
C PHE A 112 6.53 -3.67 -0.08
N PHE A 113 6.58 -2.37 -0.41
CA PHE A 113 7.64 -1.49 0.10
C PHE A 113 7.53 -1.27 1.61
N LEU A 114 6.34 -1.04 2.15
CA LEU A 114 6.10 -0.98 3.59
C LEU A 114 6.45 -2.30 4.28
N ASP A 115 6.20 -3.44 3.62
CA ASP A 115 6.61 -4.76 4.13
C ASP A 115 8.14 -4.91 4.13
N TYR A 116 8.86 -4.38 3.15
CA TYR A 116 10.32 -4.29 3.21
C TYR A 116 10.80 -3.43 4.40
N LEU A 117 10.20 -2.27 4.61
CA LEU A 117 10.54 -1.38 5.73
C LEU A 117 10.23 -2.01 7.10
N HIS A 118 9.13 -2.75 7.21
CA HIS A 118 8.77 -3.56 8.38
C HIS A 118 9.88 -4.56 8.75
N HIS A 119 10.48 -5.24 7.76
CA HIS A 119 11.58 -6.17 8.05
C HIS A 119 12.88 -5.43 8.35
N ARG A 120 13.13 -4.28 7.73
CA ARG A 120 14.36 -3.49 7.90
C ARG A 120 14.42 -2.71 9.21
N PHE A 121 13.32 -2.07 9.59
CA PHE A 121 13.27 -1.12 10.71
C PHE A 121 12.53 -1.66 11.95
N GLY A 122 11.99 -2.88 11.87
CA GLY A 122 11.29 -3.55 12.96
C GLY A 122 9.80 -3.71 12.70
N HIS A 123 9.22 -4.71 13.35
CA HIS A 123 7.85 -5.16 13.07
C HIS A 123 6.77 -4.16 13.49
N ASP A 124 7.14 -3.11 14.22
CA ASP A 124 6.31 -2.00 14.65
C ASP A 124 6.45 -0.76 13.76
N PHE A 125 7.21 -0.84 12.65
CA PHE A 125 7.47 0.30 11.77
C PHE A 125 6.18 0.95 11.23
N VAL A 126 5.29 0.17 10.60
CA VAL A 126 4.04 0.70 10.05
C VAL A 126 3.10 1.25 11.14
N PRO A 127 2.94 0.58 12.30
CA PRO A 127 2.28 1.18 13.46
C PRO A 127 2.86 2.54 13.91
N ARG A 128 4.20 2.66 13.98
CA ARG A 128 4.89 3.92 14.32
C ARG A 128 4.67 5.00 13.26
N LEU A 129 4.71 4.62 11.99
CA LEU A 129 4.41 5.50 10.86
C LEU A 129 2.99 6.06 10.98
N ASN A 130 1.99 5.20 11.18
CA ASN A 130 0.59 5.62 11.37
C ASN A 130 0.42 6.53 12.59
N ASN A 131 1.07 6.19 13.71
CA ASN A 131 1.03 7.04 14.91
C ASN A 131 1.66 8.42 14.66
N HIS A 132 2.73 8.52 13.86
CA HIS A 132 3.32 9.80 13.52
C HIS A 132 2.37 10.66 12.65
N LEU A 133 1.64 10.04 11.72
CA LEU A 133 0.58 10.70 10.93
C LEU A 133 -0.57 11.27 11.79
N HIS A 134 -0.73 10.83 13.04
CA HIS A 134 -1.74 11.39 13.95
C HIS A 134 -1.48 12.85 14.30
N SER A 135 -0.20 13.22 14.47
CA SER A 135 0.20 14.47 15.13
C SER A 135 1.00 15.39 14.22
N CYS A 136 0.99 15.18 12.90
CA CYS A 136 1.74 15.99 11.95
C CYS A 136 0.93 16.42 10.72
N THR A 137 1.44 17.44 10.04
CA THR A 137 1.18 17.68 8.62
C THR A 137 2.27 16.95 7.84
N TYR A 138 1.92 16.20 6.80
CA TYR A 138 2.88 15.42 6.03
C TYR A 138 3.79 16.35 5.23
N GLN A 139 5.08 16.19 5.42
CA GLN A 139 6.15 16.76 4.60
C GLN A 139 7.17 15.64 4.39
N GLU A 140 7.38 15.24 3.13
CA GLU A 140 8.10 14.01 2.79
C GLU A 140 9.46 13.89 3.50
N SER A 141 10.37 14.84 3.26
CA SER A 141 11.72 14.76 3.82
C SER A 141 11.77 14.64 5.35
N PRO A 142 11.19 15.57 6.14
CA PRO A 142 11.25 15.46 7.60
C PRO A 142 10.48 14.25 8.15
N PHE A 143 9.38 13.84 7.52
CA PHE A 143 8.61 12.67 7.93
C PHE A 143 9.44 11.39 7.86
N TRP A 144 10.07 11.13 6.71
CA TRP A 144 10.86 9.92 6.50
C TRP A 144 12.17 9.94 7.29
N LEU A 145 12.83 11.10 7.39
CA LEU A 145 14.04 11.25 8.21
C LEU A 145 13.74 11.01 9.70
N HIS A 146 12.59 11.47 10.21
CA HIS A 146 12.19 11.21 11.59
C HIS A 146 12.07 9.70 11.88
N LEU A 147 11.43 8.96 10.98
CA LEU A 147 11.14 7.53 11.18
C LEU A 147 12.35 6.62 10.92
N THR A 148 13.19 6.96 9.95
CA THR A 148 14.19 6.05 9.38
C THR A 148 15.62 6.60 9.35
N GLN A 149 15.80 7.90 9.59
CA GLN A 149 17.06 8.63 9.34
C GLN A 149 17.53 8.58 7.88
N CYS A 150 16.66 8.19 6.94
CA CYS A 150 16.93 8.12 5.50
C CYS A 150 15.83 8.87 4.73
N SER A 151 16.15 9.33 3.52
CA SER A 151 15.13 9.82 2.59
C SER A 151 14.35 8.64 2.01
N VAL A 152 13.06 8.84 1.70
CA VAL A 152 12.24 7.78 1.07
C VAL A 152 12.79 7.35 -0.29
N ASN A 153 13.41 8.25 -1.03
CA ASN A 153 14.05 7.94 -2.31
C ASN A 153 15.21 6.95 -2.14
N ASN A 154 16.04 7.12 -1.10
CA ASN A 154 17.11 6.17 -0.81
C ASN A 154 16.52 4.81 -0.41
N LEU A 155 15.52 4.81 0.49
CA LEU A 155 14.85 3.58 0.92
C LEU A 155 14.21 2.83 -0.25
N TRP A 156 13.58 3.56 -1.17
CA TRP A 156 12.95 2.99 -2.36
C TRP A 156 13.98 2.38 -3.31
N ASN A 157 15.10 3.07 -3.54
CA ASN A 157 16.19 2.53 -4.36
C ASN A 157 16.79 1.28 -3.72
N GLU A 158 17.03 1.30 -2.41
CA GLU A 158 17.52 0.11 -1.71
C GLU A 158 16.53 -1.06 -1.79
N TYR A 159 15.23 -0.80 -1.67
CA TYR A 159 14.20 -1.82 -1.91
C TYR A 159 14.29 -2.39 -3.33
N ARG A 160 14.44 -1.54 -4.36
CA ARG A 160 14.61 -1.99 -5.76
C ARG A 160 15.84 -2.87 -5.92
N ASP A 161 16.98 -2.47 -5.36
CA ASP A 161 18.23 -3.23 -5.42
C ASP A 161 18.08 -4.62 -4.78
N THR A 162 17.29 -4.73 -3.70
CA THR A 162 17.00 -6.03 -3.06
C THR A 162 16.20 -6.96 -3.97
N LEU A 163 15.29 -6.43 -4.79
CA LEU A 163 14.51 -7.22 -5.74
C LEU A 163 15.34 -7.65 -6.95
N GLU A 164 16.22 -6.77 -7.44
CA GLU A 164 17.16 -7.12 -8.51
C GLU A 164 18.11 -8.23 -8.08
N SER A 165 18.65 -8.15 -6.86
CA SER A 165 19.53 -9.20 -6.29
C SER A 165 18.81 -10.55 -6.17
N GLN A 166 17.55 -10.55 -5.71
CA GLN A 166 16.74 -11.78 -5.60
C GLN A 166 16.39 -12.40 -6.96
N ASN A 167 16.29 -11.60 -8.02
CA ASN A 167 16.05 -12.10 -9.38
C ASN A 167 17.32 -12.70 -10.02
N VAL A 168 18.51 -12.25 -9.62
CA VAL A 168 19.79 -12.81 -10.09
C VAL A 168 20.10 -14.16 -9.46
N ASP A 169 19.68 -14.38 -8.20
CA ASP A 169 19.90 -15.63 -7.46
C ASP A 169 18.77 -16.67 -7.65
N GLY A 170 17.82 -16.44 -8.57
CA GLY A 170 16.83 -17.43 -8.99
C GLY A 170 17.48 -18.66 -9.66
N PRO A 171 16.82 -19.85 -9.65
CA PRO A 171 17.48 -21.08 -10.08
C PRO A 171 18.03 -20.93 -11.50
N LEU A 172 19.35 -21.09 -11.63
CA LEU A 172 20.02 -21.28 -12.90
C LEU A 172 19.25 -22.38 -13.64
N ASN A 173 18.72 -22.04 -14.81
CA ASN A 173 18.13 -23.01 -15.72
C ASN A 173 19.16 -24.12 -15.99
N ASP A 174 19.00 -25.26 -15.32
CA ASP A 174 19.57 -26.52 -15.77
C ASP A 174 18.84 -26.91 -17.06
N GLN A 175 19.35 -26.39 -18.18
CA GLN A 175 19.12 -26.99 -19.47
C GLN A 175 20.01 -28.24 -19.58
N GLN A 176 19.41 -29.41 -19.43
CA GLN A 176 19.90 -30.64 -20.02
C GLN A 176 18.75 -31.53 -20.47
#